data_AF-A0A212KFM2-F1
#
_entry.id   AF-A0A212KFM2-F1
#
_cell.length_a   1.000
_cell.length_b   1.000
_cell.length_c   1.000
_cell.angle_alpha   90.00
_cell.angle_beta   90.00
_cell.angle_gamma   90.00
#
_symmetry.space_group_name_H-M   'P 1'
#
loop_
_entity.id
_entity.type
_entity.pdbx_description
1 polymer ?
#
loop_
_entity_poly.entity_id
_entity_poly.type
_entity_poly.pdbx_seq_one_letter_code
_entity_poly.pdbx_strand_id
1 'polypeptide(L)'
;MNDYFEQQKAEQQVEKELNVNRWVIISIGYRAKDCNTTDTILYTYTLPVDMSKKYSYVFRWRAAKLQCQYPKEYICIWQSHFDKNTSLRLDHDSLYSKVIRWKGLVTRAKNIIKKYEEERLKTLFHDFENDPIWLDAQVKLQQRVDGHAKLQTALDKALADYNNKKTA
;
A
#
# COMPACT_ATOMS: atom_id res chain seq x y z
N MET A 1 5.05 -13.10 -15.65
CA MET A 1 5.35 -11.66 -15.83
C MET A 1 4.08 -10.82 -16.02
N ASN A 2 3.12 -11.22 -16.88
CA ASN A 2 1.82 -10.53 -17.03
C ASN A 2 1.03 -10.39 -15.72
N ASP A 3 1.08 -11.43 -14.89
CA ASP A 3 0.27 -11.52 -13.67
C ASP A 3 0.56 -10.42 -12.63
N TYR A 4 1.82 -10.01 -12.54
CA TYR A 4 2.26 -8.94 -11.64
C TYR A 4 1.75 -7.57 -12.09
N PHE A 5 1.80 -7.29 -13.40
CA PHE A 5 1.34 -6.02 -13.94
C PHE A 5 -0.19 -5.87 -13.87
N GLU A 6 -0.94 -6.96 -14.07
CA GLU A 6 -2.39 -6.95 -13.88
C GLU A 6 -2.76 -6.67 -12.41
N GLN A 7 -2.06 -7.28 -11.46
CA GLN A 7 -2.27 -7.02 -10.04
C GLN A 7 -1.96 -5.55 -9.68
N GLN A 8 -0.83 -5.01 -10.13
CA GLN A 8 -0.51 -3.59 -9.89
C GLN A 8 -1.54 -2.63 -10.48
N LYS A 9 -2.07 -2.92 -11.67
CA LYS A 9 -3.14 -2.09 -12.27
C LYS A 9 -4.40 -2.13 -11.41
N ALA A 10 -4.79 -3.30 -10.90
CA ALA A 10 -5.94 -3.44 -10.02
C ALA A 10 -5.74 -2.69 -8.69
N GLU A 11 -4.56 -2.80 -8.08
CA GLU A 11 -4.20 -2.08 -6.86
C GLU A 11 -4.24 -0.55 -7.07
N GLN A 12 -3.71 -0.05 -8.19
CA GLN A 12 -3.78 1.37 -8.55
C GLN A 12 -5.21 1.87 -8.77
N GLN A 13 -6.09 1.04 -9.33
CA GLN A 13 -7.52 1.38 -9.47
C GLN A 13 -8.18 1.47 -8.09
N VAL A 14 -7.92 0.51 -7.21
CA VAL A 14 -8.44 0.51 -5.84
C VAL A 14 -7.96 1.73 -5.04
N GLU A 15 -6.71 2.15 -5.20
CA GLU A 15 -6.20 3.35 -4.55
C GLU A 15 -6.93 4.62 -4.98
N LYS A 16 -7.27 4.72 -6.28
CA LYS A 16 -8.07 5.82 -6.80
C LYS A 16 -9.50 5.79 -6.23
N GLU A 17 -10.11 4.61 -6.13
CA GLU A 17 -11.43 4.43 -5.52
C GLU A 17 -11.46 4.82 -4.04
N LEU A 18 -10.40 4.52 -3.30
CA LEU A 18 -10.25 4.89 -1.89
C LEU A 18 -9.88 6.37 -1.68
N ASN A 19 -9.66 7.14 -2.75
CA ASN A 19 -9.26 8.55 -2.73
C ASN A 19 -8.08 8.84 -1.78
N VAL A 20 -7.06 7.96 -1.81
CA VAL A 20 -5.89 8.04 -0.93
C VAL A 20 -5.01 9.23 -1.33
N ASN A 21 -4.84 10.20 -0.43
CA ASN A 21 -4.00 11.36 -0.66
C ASN A 21 -2.57 11.10 -0.15
N ARG A 22 -1.72 10.54 -1.02
CA ARG A 22 -0.36 10.11 -0.69
C ARG A 22 0.58 11.28 -0.35
N TRP A 23 0.98 11.38 0.91
CA TRP A 23 1.99 12.31 1.40
C TRP A 23 3.18 11.55 1.99
N VAL A 24 4.33 12.23 2.06
CA VAL A 24 5.55 11.67 2.62
C VAL A 24 6.13 12.62 3.66
N ILE A 25 6.58 12.05 4.77
CA ILE A 25 7.47 12.69 5.72
C ILE A 25 8.89 12.26 5.35
N ILE A 26 9.74 13.24 5.06
CA ILE A 26 11.16 13.03 4.80
C ILE A 26 11.94 13.56 5.98
N SER A 27 12.62 12.66 6.67
CA SER A 27 13.48 12.99 7.81
C SER A 27 14.94 12.81 7.41
N ILE A 28 15.79 13.78 7.75
CA ILE A 28 17.25 13.71 7.53
C ILE A 28 17.94 13.84 8.87
N GLY A 29 18.90 12.96 9.14
CA GLY A 29 19.59 12.94 10.42
C GLY A 29 20.68 11.89 10.50
N TYR A 30 21.28 11.72 11.68
CA TYR A 30 22.32 10.73 11.92
C TYR A 30 21.71 9.47 12.49
N ARG A 31 22.12 8.33 11.92
CA ARG A 31 21.83 7.04 12.51
C ARG A 31 22.80 6.81 13.66
N ALA A 32 22.28 6.37 14.80
CA ALA A 32 23.14 6.01 15.92
C ALA A 32 24.02 4.79 15.56
N LYS A 33 25.24 4.76 16.09
CA LYS A 33 26.18 3.65 15.86
C LYS A 33 25.73 2.37 16.56
N ASP A 34 25.06 2.53 17.69
CA ASP A 34 24.51 1.45 18.49
C ASP A 34 23.00 1.31 18.22
N CYS A 35 22.52 0.08 18.14
CA CYS A 35 21.09 -0.22 17.94
C CYS A 35 20.19 0.21 19.13
N ASN A 36 20.78 0.56 20.26
CA ASN A 36 20.07 0.98 21.47
C ASN A 36 19.84 2.49 21.57
N THR A 37 20.54 3.30 20.76
CA THR A 37 20.41 4.75 20.79
C THR A 37 19.48 5.20 19.68
N THR A 38 18.58 6.14 19.99
CA THR A 38 17.63 6.66 19.00
C THR A 38 18.32 7.53 17.97
N ASP A 39 17.94 7.36 16.71
CA ASP A 39 18.40 8.18 15.60
C ASP A 39 18.07 9.67 15.86
N THR A 40 19.04 10.54 15.58
CA THR A 40 18.86 11.99 15.79
C THR A 40 18.37 12.63 14.51
N ILE A 41 17.14 13.15 14.53
CA ILE A 41 16.51 13.84 13.39
C ILE A 41 16.88 15.32 13.42
N LEU A 42 17.45 15.82 12.32
CA LEU A 42 17.85 17.22 12.18
C LEU A 42 16.82 18.04 11.43
N TYR A 43 16.28 17.46 10.36
CA TYR A 43 15.30 18.10 9.50
C TYR A 43 14.16 17.15 9.21
N THR A 44 12.95 17.68 9.24
CA THR A 44 11.73 16.96 8.88
C THR A 44 10.96 17.80 7.88
N TYR A 45 10.59 17.20 6.74
CA TYR A 45 9.80 17.83 5.69
C TYR A 45 8.53 17.02 5.46
N THR A 46 7.41 17.72 5.30
CA THR A 46 6.12 17.10 4.97
C THR A 46 5.67 17.63 3.63
N LEU A 47 5.56 16.76 2.62
CA LEU A 47 5.24 17.16 1.26
C LEU A 47 4.48 16.06 0.49
N PRO A 48 3.77 16.41 -0.60
CA PRO A 48 3.17 15.42 -1.49
C PRO A 48 4.22 14.51 -2.12
N VAL A 49 3.86 13.24 -2.37
CA VAL A 49 4.76 12.24 -2.96
C VAL A 49 5.25 12.64 -4.36
N ASP A 50 4.41 13.29 -5.16
CA ASP A 50 4.81 13.71 -6.52
C ASP A 50 5.90 14.78 -6.47
N MET A 51 5.81 15.70 -5.51
CA MET A 51 6.82 16.73 -5.27
C MET A 51 8.12 16.09 -4.77
N SER A 52 8.04 15.11 -3.86
CA SER A 52 9.25 14.46 -3.32
C SER A 52 10.01 13.68 -4.38
N LYS A 53 9.30 13.02 -5.30
CA LYS A 53 9.90 12.33 -6.45
C LYS A 53 10.57 13.32 -7.40
N LYS A 54 9.86 14.40 -7.76
CA LYS A 54 10.36 15.43 -8.69
C LYS A 54 11.62 16.11 -8.17
N TYR A 55 11.66 16.47 -6.89
CA TYR A 55 12.78 17.18 -6.28
C TYR A 55 13.65 16.27 -5.39
N SER A 56 13.71 14.97 -5.70
CA SER A 56 14.48 13.99 -4.93
C SER A 56 15.96 14.36 -4.79
N TYR A 57 16.53 15.06 -5.77
CA TYR A 57 17.91 15.54 -5.76
C TYR A 57 18.18 16.57 -4.65
N VAL A 58 17.19 17.35 -4.21
CA VAL A 58 17.35 18.36 -3.15
C VAL A 58 17.66 17.69 -1.82
N PHE A 59 16.98 16.59 -1.50
CA PHE A 59 17.22 15.83 -0.27
C PHE A 59 18.61 15.17 -0.30
N ARG A 60 19.01 14.63 -1.45
CA ARG A 60 20.35 14.06 -1.65
C ARG A 60 21.45 15.12 -1.48
N TRP A 61 21.27 16.29 -2.10
CA TRP A 61 22.21 17.41 -1.98
C TRP A 61 22.34 17.87 -0.52
N ARG A 62 21.21 17.98 0.20
CA ARG A 62 21.21 18.37 1.61
C ARG A 62 21.87 17.33 2.50
N ALA A 63 21.62 16.04 2.26
CA ALA A 63 22.31 14.95 2.96
C ALA A 63 23.83 14.97 2.71
N ALA A 64 24.27 15.21 1.47
CA ALA A 64 25.68 15.34 1.14
C ALA A 64 26.34 16.52 1.86
N LYS A 65 25.67 17.68 1.90
CA LYS A 65 26.14 18.84 2.68
C LYS A 65 26.32 18.50 4.16
N LEU A 66 25.35 17.79 4.75
CA LEU A 66 25.45 17.34 6.13
C LEU A 66 26.60 16.34 6.31
N GLN A 67 26.88 15.48 5.33
CA GLN A 67 28.00 14.52 5.41
C GLN A 67 29.34 15.21 5.47
N CYS A 68 29.49 16.34 4.77
CA CYS A 68 30.68 17.17 4.88
C CYS A 68 30.80 17.86 6.25
N GLN A 69 29.68 18.26 6.87
CA GLN A 69 29.68 18.89 8.19
C GLN A 69 29.93 17.89 9.33
N TYR A 70 29.45 16.66 9.17
CA TYR A 70 29.53 15.60 10.19
C TYR A 70 30.16 14.34 9.59
N PRO A 71 31.46 14.36 9.27
CA PRO A 71 32.11 13.29 8.50
C PRO A 71 32.18 11.94 9.21
N LYS A 72 32.11 11.94 10.55
CA LYS A 72 32.16 10.72 11.39
C LYS A 72 30.79 10.08 11.62
N GLU A 73 29.71 10.76 11.22
CA GLU A 73 28.35 10.30 11.42
C GLU A 73 27.79 9.70 10.13
N TYR A 74 26.89 8.71 10.29
CA TYR A 74 26.21 8.08 9.16
C TYR A 74 24.88 8.78 8.91
N ILE A 75 24.80 9.55 7.84
CA ILE A 75 23.60 10.34 7.52
C ILE A 75 22.62 9.50 6.73
N CYS A 76 21.38 9.47 7.23
CA CYS A 76 20.28 8.80 6.59
C CYS A 76 19.21 9.79 6.14
N ILE A 77 18.52 9.41 5.07
CA ILE A 77 17.25 10.00 4.67
C ILE A 77 16.19 8.92 4.90
N TRP A 78 15.29 9.16 5.85
CA TRP A 78 14.14 8.29 6.08
C TRP A 78 12.92 8.86 5.38
N GLN A 79 12.09 7.97 4.85
CA GLN A 79 10.85 8.31 4.17
C GLN A 79 9.72 7.49 4.81
N SER A 80 8.67 8.16 5.24
CA SER A 80 7.47 7.52 5.77
C SER A 80 6.26 8.01 4.99
N HIS A 81 5.51 7.08 4.40
CA HIS A 81 4.35 7.42 3.59
C HIS A 81 3.09 7.37 4.42
N PHE A 82 2.21 8.34 4.24
CA PHE A 82 0.94 8.41 4.95
C PHE A 82 -0.12 9.10 4.11
N ASP A 83 -1.38 8.87 4.44
CA ASP A 83 -2.49 9.59 3.85
C ASP A 83 -2.74 10.89 4.62
N LYS A 84 -2.77 12.03 3.93
CA LYS A 84 -2.98 13.34 4.59
C LYS A 84 -4.36 13.49 5.22
N ASN A 85 -5.38 12.84 4.64
CA ASN A 85 -6.74 13.00 5.11
C ASN A 85 -6.99 12.23 6.41
N THR A 86 -6.36 11.06 6.55
CA THR A 86 -6.63 10.09 7.62
C THR A 86 -5.45 9.88 8.56
N SER A 87 -4.26 10.42 8.24
CA SER A 87 -2.97 10.23 8.92
C SER A 87 -2.47 8.78 9.02
N LEU A 88 -3.16 7.83 8.40
CA LEU A 88 -2.75 6.42 8.42
C LEU A 88 -1.54 6.19 7.52
N ARG A 89 -0.69 5.25 7.92
CA ARG A 89 0.52 4.91 7.17
C ARG A 89 0.20 4.15 5.88
N LEU A 90 1.00 4.39 4.86
CA LEU A 90 0.95 3.77 3.53
C LEU A 90 2.19 2.92 3.22
N ASP A 91 2.99 2.63 4.26
CA ASP A 91 4.18 1.80 4.15
C ASP A 91 3.81 0.33 3.83
N HIS A 92 4.83 -0.48 3.53
CA HIS A 92 4.64 -1.91 3.30
C HIS A 92 3.98 -2.59 4.52
N ASP A 93 3.00 -3.46 4.28
CA ASP A 93 2.17 -4.12 5.29
C ASP A 93 1.32 -3.21 6.20
N SER A 94 1.20 -1.92 5.87
CA SER A 94 0.22 -1.04 6.50
C SER A 94 -1.21 -1.52 6.23
N LEU A 95 -2.15 -1.06 7.06
CA LEU A 95 -3.56 -1.44 6.93
C LEU A 95 -4.13 -1.07 5.55
N TYR A 96 -3.82 0.13 5.05
CA TYR A 96 -4.18 0.54 3.69
C TYR A 96 -3.59 -0.38 2.63
N SER A 97 -2.28 -0.65 2.70
CA SER A 97 -1.61 -1.50 1.70
C SER A 97 -2.22 -2.90 1.65
N LYS A 98 -2.63 -3.44 2.80
CA LYS A 98 -3.36 -4.70 2.92
C LYS A 98 -4.74 -4.60 2.27
N VAL A 99 -5.56 -3.60 2.62
CA VAL A 99 -6.90 -3.44 2.03
C VAL A 99 -6.83 -3.34 0.51
N ILE A 100 -5.92 -2.50 -0.01
CA ILE A 100 -5.70 -2.31 -1.45
C ILE A 100 -5.33 -3.62 -2.13
N ARG A 101 -4.33 -4.33 -1.58
CA ARG A 101 -3.87 -5.61 -2.10
C ARG A 101 -4.97 -6.67 -2.09
N TRP A 102 -5.70 -6.81 -0.98
CA TRP A 102 -6.77 -7.79 -0.85
C TRP A 102 -7.92 -7.51 -1.81
N LYS A 103 -8.33 -6.25 -1.95
CA LYS A 103 -9.34 -5.87 -2.95
C LYS A 103 -8.87 -6.16 -4.38
N GLY A 104 -7.59 -5.89 -4.68
CA GLY A 104 -6.97 -6.27 -5.95
C GLY A 104 -7.01 -7.78 -6.21
N LEU A 105 -6.72 -8.61 -5.20
CA LEU A 105 -6.81 -10.08 -5.28
C LEU A 105 -8.24 -10.58 -5.48
N VAL A 106 -9.24 -9.92 -4.90
CA VAL A 106 -10.67 -10.21 -5.12
C VAL A 106 -11.07 -9.88 -6.56
N THR A 107 -10.74 -8.67 -7.05
CA THR A 107 -11.03 -8.26 -8.43
C THR A 107 -10.37 -9.19 -9.44
N ARG A 108 -9.12 -9.57 -9.19
CA ARG A 108 -8.41 -10.54 -10.03
C ARG A 108 -9.07 -11.92 -10.01
N ALA A 109 -9.46 -12.43 -8.84
CA ALA A 109 -10.17 -13.71 -8.74
C ALA A 109 -11.46 -13.69 -9.57
N LYS A 110 -12.26 -12.62 -9.44
CA LYS A 110 -13.48 -12.42 -10.23
C LYS A 110 -13.21 -12.42 -11.73
N ASN A 111 -12.15 -11.72 -12.16
CA ASN A 111 -11.78 -11.67 -13.58
C ASN A 111 -11.32 -13.03 -14.12
N ILE A 112 -10.61 -13.83 -13.32
CA ILE A 112 -10.18 -15.18 -13.70
C ILE A 112 -11.41 -16.10 -13.84
N ILE A 113 -12.30 -16.08 -12.86
CA ILE A 113 -13.54 -16.89 -12.88
C ILE A 113 -14.39 -16.49 -14.10
N LYS A 114 -14.56 -15.19 -14.35
CA LYS A 114 -15.30 -14.70 -15.51
C LYS A 114 -14.68 -15.14 -16.84
N LYS A 115 -13.36 -15.04 -16.99
CA LYS A 115 -12.66 -15.53 -18.19
C LYS A 115 -12.86 -17.03 -18.38
N TYR A 116 -12.78 -17.79 -17.29
CA TYR A 116 -13.02 -19.23 -17.31
C TYR A 116 -14.46 -19.56 -17.75
N GLU A 117 -15.46 -18.85 -17.21
CA GLU A 117 -16.86 -18.99 -17.63
C GLU A 117 -17.04 -18.66 -19.12
N GLU A 118 -16.45 -17.56 -19.60
CA GLU A 118 -16.50 -17.15 -21.01
C GLU A 118 -15.83 -18.18 -21.95
N GLU A 119 -14.72 -18.80 -21.53
CA GLU A 119 -14.06 -19.87 -22.28
C GLU A 119 -14.89 -21.15 -22.26
N ARG A 120 -15.48 -21.49 -21.11
CA ARG A 120 -16.30 -22.69 -20.95
C ARG A 120 -17.58 -22.62 -21.77
N LEU A 121 -18.22 -21.46 -21.83
CA LEU A 121 -19.40 -21.20 -22.67
C LEU A 121 -19.14 -21.42 -24.17
N LYS A 122 -17.88 -21.39 -24.64
CA LYS A 122 -17.52 -21.70 -26.04
C LYS A 122 -17.43 -23.20 -26.32
N THR A 123 -17.36 -24.03 -25.27
CA THR A 123 -17.29 -25.49 -25.38
C THR A 123 -18.67 -26.11 -25.22
N LEU A 124 -18.86 -27.38 -25.57
CA LEU A 124 -20.16 -28.07 -25.46
C LEU A 124 -20.55 -28.41 -24.00
N PHE A 125 -19.65 -28.23 -23.04
CA PHE A 125 -19.82 -28.65 -21.65
C PHE A 125 -20.02 -27.46 -20.73
N HIS A 126 -21.29 -27.12 -20.49
CA HIS A 126 -21.71 -25.94 -19.71
C HIS A 126 -22.02 -26.24 -18.24
N ASP A 127 -21.74 -27.45 -17.76
CA ASP A 127 -22.09 -27.90 -16.42
C ASP A 127 -21.09 -27.32 -15.39
N PHE A 128 -21.38 -26.12 -14.89
CA PHE A 128 -20.57 -25.45 -13.86
C PHE A 128 -20.72 -26.09 -12.47
N GLU A 129 -21.89 -26.62 -12.16
CA GLU A 129 -22.22 -27.18 -10.84
C GLU A 129 -21.39 -28.40 -10.48
N ASN A 130 -20.94 -29.16 -11.49
CA ASN A 130 -20.13 -30.36 -11.32
C ASN A 130 -18.64 -30.14 -11.63
N ASP A 131 -18.21 -28.92 -12.02
CA ASP A 131 -16.81 -28.68 -12.34
C ASP A 131 -16.00 -28.41 -11.06
N PRO A 132 -15.04 -29.29 -10.71
CA PRO A 132 -14.24 -29.15 -9.49
C PRO A 132 -13.35 -27.89 -9.52
N ILE A 133 -12.91 -27.44 -10.70
CA ILE A 133 -12.05 -26.27 -10.86
C ILE A 133 -12.84 -25.00 -10.53
N TRP A 134 -14.09 -24.92 -11.03
CA TRP A 134 -14.95 -23.76 -10.77
C TRP A 134 -15.36 -23.69 -9.29
N LEU A 135 -15.74 -24.82 -8.69
CA LEU A 135 -16.09 -24.90 -7.27
C LEU A 135 -14.92 -24.47 -6.36
N ASP A 136 -13.70 -24.96 -6.59
CA ASP A 136 -12.51 -24.54 -5.84
C ASP A 136 -12.21 -23.05 -6.02
N ALA A 137 -12.38 -22.51 -7.24
CA ALA A 137 -12.21 -21.09 -7.51
C ALA A 137 -13.23 -20.23 -6.74
N GLN A 138 -14.49 -20.68 -6.65
CA GLN A 138 -15.53 -19.99 -5.86
C GLN A 138 -15.22 -20.01 -4.37
N VAL A 139 -14.81 -21.15 -3.81
CA VAL A 139 -14.39 -21.25 -2.41
C VAL A 139 -13.23 -20.30 -2.12
N LYS A 140 -12.21 -20.27 -2.99
CA LYS A 140 -11.08 -19.33 -2.86
C LYS A 140 -11.50 -17.87 -2.99
N LEU A 141 -12.50 -17.57 -3.83
CA LEU A 141 -13.05 -16.22 -3.95
C LEU A 141 -13.75 -15.80 -2.66
N GLN A 142 -14.58 -16.67 -2.08
CA GLN A 142 -15.27 -16.40 -0.81
C GLN A 142 -14.27 -16.11 0.30
N GLN A 143 -13.24 -16.94 0.46
CA GLN A 143 -12.16 -16.71 1.43
C GLN A 143 -11.49 -15.34 1.25
N ARG A 144 -11.28 -14.89 0.01
CA ARG A 144 -10.72 -13.57 -0.28
C ARG A 144 -11.66 -12.43 0.04
N VAL A 145 -12.95 -12.58 -0.24
CA VAL A 145 -13.99 -11.61 0.10
C VAL A 145 -14.11 -11.46 1.61
N ASP A 146 -14.12 -12.57 2.34
CA ASP A 146 -14.19 -12.57 3.81
C ASP A 146 -12.94 -11.93 4.43
N GLY A 147 -11.75 -12.25 3.89
CA GLY A 147 -10.50 -11.62 4.30
C GLY A 147 -10.49 -10.12 4.06
N HIS A 148 -10.96 -9.68 2.89
CA HIS A 148 -11.12 -8.26 2.59
C HIS A 148 -12.12 -7.56 3.51
N ALA A 149 -13.27 -8.19 3.80
CA ALA A 149 -14.28 -7.63 4.69
C ALA A 149 -13.74 -7.39 6.12
N LYS A 150 -12.94 -8.33 6.65
CA LYS A 150 -12.28 -8.16 7.95
C LYS A 150 -11.29 -7.00 7.97
N LEU A 151 -10.57 -6.78 6.87
CA LEU A 151 -9.64 -5.65 6.76
C LEU A 151 -10.37 -4.32 6.58
N GLN A 152 -11.49 -4.33 5.85
CA GLN A 152 -12.32 -3.15 5.66
C GLN A 152 -12.92 -2.68 6.98
N THR A 153 -13.47 -3.59 7.80
CA THR A 153 -14.00 -3.22 9.13
C THR A 153 -12.90 -2.67 10.05
N ALA A 154 -11.68 -3.22 9.97
CA ALA A 154 -10.53 -2.68 10.70
C ALA A 154 -10.12 -1.28 10.21
N LEU A 155 -10.20 -1.03 8.89
CA LEU A 155 -9.97 0.29 8.30
C LEU A 155 -11.01 1.29 8.80
N ASP A 156 -12.29 0.95 8.69
CA ASP A 156 -13.40 1.81 9.08
C ASP A 156 -13.33 2.18 10.56
N LYS A 157 -12.95 1.23 11.42
CA LYS A 157 -12.67 1.49 12.85
C LYS A 157 -11.52 2.48 13.04
N ALA A 158 -10.40 2.28 12.37
CA ALA A 158 -9.25 3.18 12.48
C ALA A 158 -9.57 4.61 12.00
N LEU A 159 -10.40 4.73 10.97
CA LEU A 159 -10.90 6.02 10.48
C LEU A 159 -11.84 6.69 11.49
N ALA A 160 -12.74 5.93 12.11
CA ALA A 160 -13.60 6.43 13.17
C ALA A 160 -12.78 6.93 14.37
N ASP A 161 -11.78 6.16 14.81
CA ASP A 161 -10.88 6.55 15.90
C ASP A 161 -10.09 7.83 15.57
N TYR A 162 -9.65 8.00 14.32
CA TYR A 162 -8.99 9.22 13.87
C TYR A 162 -9.92 10.43 13.89
N ASN A 163 -11.15 10.28 13.37
CA ASN A 163 -12.13 11.36 13.35
C ASN A 163 -12.51 11.80 14.76
N ASN A 164 -12.69 10.85 15.69
CA ASN A 164 -12.98 11.14 17.10
C ASN A 164 -11.85 11.95 17.76
N LYS A 165 -10.58 11.61 17.47
CA LYS A 165 -9.41 12.37 17.96
C LYS A 165 -9.29 13.76 17.36
N LYS A 166 -9.83 13.99 16.17
CA LYS A 166 -9.81 15.29 15.50
C LYS A 166 -10.88 16.25 16.06
N THR A 167 -11.99 15.70 16.55
CA THR A 167 -13.11 16.47 17.12
C THR A 167 -12.97 16.76 18.60
N ALA A 168 -12.15 15.99 19.32
CA ALA A 168 -11.80 16.20 20.73
C ALA A 168 -10.69 17.26 20.86
#